data_AF-A0A087DA68-F1
#
_entry.id   AF-A0A087DA68-F1
#
_cell.length_a   1.000
_cell.length_b   1.000
_cell.length_c   1.000
_cell.angle_alpha   90.00
_cell.angle_beta   90.00
_cell.angle_gamma   90.00
#
_symmetry.space_group_name_H-M   'P 1'
#
loop_
_entity.id
_entity.type
_entity.pdbx_description
1 polymer ?
#
loop_
_entity_poly.entity_id
_entity_poly.type
_entity_poly.pdbx_seq_one_letter_code
_entity_poly.pdbx_strand_id
1 'polypeptide(L)'
;MTETIPVWVVIVTAVIGSGATGTITAWVLERVSKRDMTITRDELDAALADSSTIRDLQSKLDRDYERLESSERDRRELRLDVLRLELFNHTGSRTQHERQLEAGKEYIDLGGNGYGHARYEALKHDYVRRENASDWTYQR
;
A
#
# COMPACT_ATOMS: atom_id res chain seq x y z
N MET A 1 -2.79 20.23 26.96
CA MET A 1 -3.43 20.97 25.86
C MET A 1 -2.99 20.31 24.58
N THR A 2 -3.89 19.58 23.91
CA THR A 2 -3.59 18.86 22.67
C THR A 2 -3.69 19.86 21.52
N GLU A 3 -2.55 20.27 20.98
CA GLU A 3 -2.48 21.09 19.77
C GLU A 3 -2.99 20.25 18.59
N THR A 4 -4.21 20.55 18.13
CA THR A 4 -4.76 20.00 16.90
C THR A 4 -3.97 20.59 15.75
N ILE A 5 -3.04 19.81 15.18
CA ILE A 5 -2.34 20.20 13.96
C ILE A 5 -3.40 20.48 12.88
N PRO A 6 -3.40 21.68 12.27
CA PRO A 6 -4.40 22.02 11.28
C PRO A 6 -4.32 21.08 10.08
N VAL A 7 -5.46 20.61 9.59
CA VAL A 7 -5.55 19.65 8.46
C VAL A 7 -4.81 20.17 7.22
N TRP A 8 -4.77 21.48 7.00
CA TRP A 8 -4.02 22.10 5.90
C TRP A 8 -2.50 21.88 6.01
N VAL A 9 -1.94 21.83 7.22
CA VAL A 9 -0.51 21.54 7.45
C VAL A 9 -0.21 20.10 7.04
N VAL A 10 -1.12 19.15 7.34
CA VAL A 10 -0.97 17.75 6.94
C VAL A 10 -1.03 17.59 5.43
N ILE A 11 -1.96 18.29 4.77
CA ILE A 11 -2.10 18.29 3.30
C ILE A 11 -0.85 18.88 2.63
N VAL A 12 -0.35 20.01 3.13
CA VAL A 12 0.87 20.64 2.61
C VAL A 12 2.09 19.74 2.81
N THR A 13 2.22 19.10 3.97
CA THR A 13 3.35 18.20 4.28
C THR A 13 3.29 16.91 3.44
N ALA A 14 2.11 16.38 3.19
CA ALA A 14 1.90 15.21 2.32
C ALA A 14 2.22 15.51 0.85
N VAL A 15 1.85 16.69 0.36
CA VAL A 15 2.12 17.13 -1.02
C VAL A 15 3.62 17.38 -1.24
N ILE A 16 4.34 17.87 -0.23
CA ILE A 16 5.80 18.10 -0.31
C ILE A 16 6.58 16.78 -0.36
N GLY A 17 6.06 15.69 0.22
CA GLY A 17 6.71 14.38 0.26
C GLY A 17 6.68 13.58 -1.05
N SER A 18 5.77 13.88 -1.97
CA SER A 18 5.71 13.23 -3.29
C SER A 18 6.46 14.06 -4.33
N GLY A 19 7.55 13.53 -4.89
CA GLY A 19 8.52 14.21 -5.78
C GLY A 19 8.02 14.78 -7.12
N ALA A 20 6.73 15.11 -7.24
CA ALA A 20 6.12 15.81 -8.38
C ALA A 20 5.99 17.35 -8.16
N THR A 21 6.62 17.89 -7.12
CA THR A 21 6.45 19.27 -6.63
C THR A 21 6.96 20.35 -7.58
N GLY A 22 7.97 20.10 -8.42
CA GLY A 22 8.59 21.16 -9.22
C GLY A 22 7.64 21.88 -10.18
N THR A 23 6.75 21.14 -10.84
CA THR A 23 5.83 21.70 -11.85
C THR A 23 4.63 22.40 -11.24
N ILE A 24 4.09 21.86 -10.14
CA ILE A 24 2.92 22.42 -9.45
C ILE A 24 3.33 23.67 -8.68
N THR A 25 4.46 23.66 -7.97
CA THR A 25 4.94 24.83 -7.21
C THR A 25 5.29 25.98 -8.15
N ALA A 26 5.92 25.72 -9.31
CA ALA A 26 6.22 26.75 -10.30
C ALA A 26 4.95 27.37 -10.91
N TRP A 27 3.96 26.55 -11.25
CA TRP A 27 2.67 27.04 -11.77
C TRP A 27 1.92 27.89 -10.73
N VAL A 28 1.91 27.47 -9.46
CA VAL A 28 1.30 28.24 -8.37
C VAL A 28 2.04 29.55 -8.12
N LEU A 29 3.38 29.54 -8.10
CA LEU A 29 4.17 30.77 -7.91
C LEU A 29 3.93 31.77 -9.04
N GLU A 30 3.89 31.31 -10.29
CA GLU A 30 3.70 32.21 -11.44
C GLU A 30 2.27 32.78 -11.48
N ARG A 31 1.28 32.02 -11.00
CA ARG A 31 -0.11 32.45 -10.88
C ARG A 31 -0.29 33.49 -9.76
N VAL A 32 0.43 33.34 -8.66
CA VAL A 32 0.41 34.24 -7.50
C VAL A 32 1.21 35.51 -7.78
N SER A 33 2.39 35.41 -8.41
CA SER A 33 3.22 36.56 -8.78
C SER A 33 2.53 37.52 -9.77
N LYS A 34 1.61 37.02 -10.61
CA LYS A 34 0.82 37.85 -11.53
C LYS A 34 -0.37 38.56 -10.87
N ARG A 35 -0.70 38.23 -9.61
CA ARG A 35 -1.78 38.88 -8.86
C ARG A 35 -1.18 39.55 -7.62
N ASP A 36 -0.62 40.72 -7.84
CA ASP A 36 -0.25 41.66 -6.79
C ASP A 36 -1.54 42.17 -6.12
N MET A 37 -2.08 41.38 -5.19
CA MET A 37 -3.16 41.78 -4.32
C MET A 37 -2.92 41.11 -2.98
N THR A 38 -2.75 41.93 -1.96
CA THR A 38 -2.80 41.56 -0.54
C THR A 38 -4.16 40.94 -0.24
N ILE A 39 -4.37 39.69 -0.65
CA ILE A 39 -5.58 38.93 -0.40
C ILE A 39 -5.63 38.68 1.10
N THR A 40 -6.60 39.29 1.75
CA THR A 40 -6.88 39.05 3.16
C THR A 40 -7.42 37.63 3.34
N ARG A 41 -7.13 37.01 4.48
CA ARG A 41 -7.45 35.61 4.78
C ARG A 41 -8.93 35.27 4.53
N ASP A 42 -9.81 36.22 4.83
CA ASP A 42 -11.26 36.08 4.68
C ASP A 42 -11.72 36.09 3.21
N GLU A 43 -11.05 36.85 2.33
CA GLU A 43 -11.30 36.81 0.87
C GLU A 43 -10.77 35.53 0.25
N LEU A 44 -9.64 35.01 0.77
CA LEU A 44 -9.15 33.70 0.34
C LEU A 44 -10.12 32.60 0.75
N ASP A 45 -10.58 32.58 2.01
CA ASP A 45 -11.55 31.58 2.48
C ASP A 45 -12.90 31.70 1.75
N ALA A 46 -13.37 32.91 1.44
CA ALA A 46 -14.57 33.13 0.64
C ALA A 46 -14.39 32.65 -0.82
N ALA A 47 -13.26 32.97 -1.45
CA ALA A 47 -12.95 32.53 -2.81
C ALA A 47 -12.70 31.02 -2.88
N LEU A 48 -12.12 30.41 -1.84
CA LEU A 48 -11.93 28.98 -1.73
C LEU A 48 -13.27 28.25 -1.52
N ALA A 49 -14.19 28.84 -0.74
CA ALA A 49 -15.53 28.30 -0.49
C ALA A 49 -16.46 28.38 -1.72
N ASP A 50 -16.33 29.42 -2.54
CA ASP A 50 -17.16 29.65 -3.73
C ASP A 50 -16.54 29.08 -5.02
N SER A 51 -15.26 28.68 -4.99
CA SER A 51 -14.58 28.14 -6.17
C SER A 51 -15.11 26.76 -6.56
N SER A 52 -15.80 26.72 -7.70
CA SER A 52 -16.19 25.49 -8.38
C SER A 52 -15.00 24.54 -8.64
N THR A 53 -13.78 25.09 -8.77
CA THR A 53 -12.56 24.32 -8.97
C THR A 53 -12.17 23.51 -7.73
N ILE A 54 -12.36 24.06 -6.52
CA ILE A 54 -12.04 23.34 -5.27
C ILE A 54 -13.04 22.23 -4.99
N ARG A 55 -14.32 22.48 -5.27
CA ARG A 55 -15.34 21.45 -5.17
C ARG A 55 -15.10 20.32 -6.18
N ASP A 56 -14.66 20.64 -7.40
CA ASP A 56 -14.27 19.63 -8.39
C ASP A 56 -13.02 18.85 -7.94
N LEU A 57 -12.00 19.52 -7.38
CA LEU A 57 -10.81 18.87 -6.83
C LEU A 57 -11.13 17.94 -5.65
N GLN A 58 -11.98 18.35 -4.71
CA GLN A 58 -12.45 17.50 -3.62
C GLN A 58 -13.18 16.26 -4.17
N SER A 59 -14.11 16.44 -5.10
CA SER A 59 -14.82 15.31 -5.72
C SER A 59 -13.91 14.35 -6.49
N LYS A 60 -12.78 14.84 -7.04
CA LYS A 60 -11.76 14.01 -7.68
C LYS A 60 -10.94 13.26 -6.64
N LEU A 61 -10.50 13.93 -5.57
CA LEU A 61 -9.76 13.31 -4.47
C LEU A 61 -10.57 12.20 -3.80
N ASP A 62 -11.87 12.43 -3.55
CA ASP A 62 -12.74 11.41 -2.95
C ASP A 62 -12.83 10.17 -3.85
N ARG A 63 -13.03 10.36 -5.16
CA ARG A 63 -13.05 9.26 -6.14
C ARG A 63 -11.71 8.54 -6.26
N ASP A 64 -10.61 9.28 -6.25
CA ASP A 64 -9.26 8.70 -6.35
C ASP A 64 -8.90 7.92 -5.08
N TYR A 65 -9.35 8.38 -3.91
CA TYR A 65 -9.18 7.66 -2.64
C TYR A 65 -9.94 6.33 -2.65
N GLU A 66 -11.21 6.32 -3.06
CA GLU A 66 -11.99 5.09 -3.22
C GLU A 66 -11.35 4.12 -4.25
N ARG A 67 -10.83 4.66 -5.36
CA ARG A 67 -10.11 3.88 -6.37
C ARG A 67 -8.80 3.30 -5.83
N LEU A 68 -8.08 4.04 -5.01
CA LEU A 68 -6.84 3.56 -4.40
C LEU A 68 -7.12 2.44 -3.41
N GLU A 69 -8.13 2.61 -2.54
CA GLU A 69 -8.51 1.61 -1.55
C GLU A 69 -8.97 0.30 -2.21
N SER A 70 -9.74 0.37 -3.30
CA SER A 70 -10.11 -0.83 -4.08
C SER A 70 -8.88 -1.49 -4.71
N SER A 71 -7.96 -0.70 -5.28
CA SER A 71 -6.72 -1.24 -5.85
C SER A 71 -5.82 -1.90 -4.80
N GLU A 72 -5.77 -1.39 -3.57
CA GLU A 72 -5.02 -2.00 -2.48
C GLU A 72 -5.63 -3.32 -2.02
N ARG A 73 -6.97 -3.39 -1.95
CA ARG A 73 -7.70 -4.63 -1.68
C ARG A 73 -7.40 -5.69 -2.74
N ASP A 74 -7.51 -5.34 -4.03
CA ASP A 74 -7.22 -6.24 -5.15
C ASP A 74 -5.77 -6.74 -5.11
N ARG A 75 -4.81 -5.85 -4.83
CA ARG A 75 -3.39 -6.24 -4.70
C ARG A 75 -3.17 -7.23 -3.56
N ARG A 76 -3.84 -7.03 -2.43
CA ARG A 76 -3.74 -7.94 -1.28
C ARG A 76 -4.31 -9.31 -1.63
N GLU A 77 -5.46 -9.36 -2.32
CA GLU A 77 -6.07 -10.61 -2.79
C GLU A 77 -5.16 -11.35 -3.77
N LEU A 78 -4.64 -10.66 -4.79
CA LEU A 78 -3.70 -11.24 -5.75
C LEU A 78 -2.43 -11.77 -5.06
N ARG A 79 -1.93 -11.06 -4.05
CA ARG A 79 -0.75 -11.50 -3.28
C ARG A 79 -1.05 -12.78 -2.50
N LEU A 80 -2.22 -12.88 -1.86
CA LEU A 80 -2.66 -14.11 -1.21
C LEU A 80 -2.77 -15.28 -2.18
N ASP A 81 -3.29 -15.05 -3.39
CA ASP A 81 -3.41 -16.09 -4.42
C ASP A 81 -2.04 -16.58 -4.91
N VAL A 82 -1.10 -15.67 -5.18
CA VAL A 82 0.26 -16.03 -5.60
C VAL A 82 0.98 -16.82 -4.51
N LEU A 83 0.91 -16.36 -3.26
CA LEU A 83 1.52 -17.06 -2.12
C LEU A 83 0.90 -18.45 -1.92
N ARG A 84 -0.42 -18.56 -2.11
CA ARG A 84 -1.12 -19.85 -2.08
C ARG A 84 -0.63 -20.78 -3.18
N LEU A 85 -0.49 -20.30 -4.41
CA LEU A 85 0.04 -21.12 -5.51
C LEU A 85 1.44 -21.65 -5.20
N GLU A 86 2.31 -20.82 -4.64
CA GLU A 86 3.66 -21.24 -4.24
C GLU A 86 3.61 -22.29 -3.12
N LEU A 87 2.84 -22.01 -2.06
CA LEU A 87 2.68 -22.89 -0.90
C LEU A 87 2.16 -24.29 -1.26
N PHE A 88 1.28 -24.38 -2.26
CA PHE A 88 0.67 -25.63 -2.72
C PHE A 88 1.40 -26.28 -3.89
N ASN A 89 2.48 -25.68 -4.39
CA ASN A 89 3.29 -26.28 -5.45
C ASN A 89 3.94 -27.60 -4.97
N HIS A 90 4.35 -28.44 -5.92
CA HIS A 90 5.03 -29.69 -5.59
C HIS A 90 6.44 -29.41 -5.07
N THR A 91 6.80 -30.00 -3.92
CA THR A 91 8.11 -29.81 -3.28
C THR A 91 9.13 -30.77 -3.88
N GLY A 92 9.89 -30.33 -4.87
CA GLY A 92 10.86 -31.17 -5.59
C GLY A 92 12.34 -30.95 -5.22
N SER A 93 12.64 -29.94 -4.40
CA SER A 93 14.01 -29.63 -3.97
C SER A 93 14.02 -28.92 -2.62
N ARG A 94 15.18 -28.91 -1.96
CA ARG A 94 15.38 -28.20 -0.69
C ARG A 94 15.09 -26.71 -0.82
N THR A 95 15.66 -26.06 -1.83
CA THR A 95 15.44 -24.63 -2.08
C THR A 95 13.97 -24.31 -2.32
N GLN A 96 13.25 -25.18 -3.04
CA GLN A 96 11.81 -25.01 -3.22
C GLN A 96 11.07 -25.18 -1.90
N HIS A 97 11.45 -26.15 -1.06
CA HIS A 97 10.86 -26.33 0.26
C HIS A 97 11.03 -25.09 1.14
N GLU A 98 12.23 -24.50 1.16
CA GLU A 98 12.53 -23.26 1.91
C GLU A 98 11.69 -22.08 1.39
N ARG A 99 11.58 -21.92 0.07
CA ARG A 99 10.72 -20.89 -0.55
C ARG A 99 9.26 -21.08 -0.19
N GLN A 100 8.77 -22.32 -0.14
CA GLN A 100 7.39 -22.61 0.27
C GLN A 100 7.13 -22.28 1.74
N LEU A 101 8.13 -22.46 2.61
CA LEU A 101 8.05 -22.03 4.01
C LEU A 101 8.03 -20.50 4.14
N GLU A 102 8.82 -19.80 3.34
CA GLU A 102 8.78 -18.33 3.28
C GLU A 102 7.43 -17.82 2.78
N ALA A 103 6.95 -18.37 1.66
CA ALA A 103 5.63 -18.03 1.11
C ALA A 103 4.50 -18.38 2.08
N GLY A 104 4.59 -19.52 2.78
CA GLY A 104 3.62 -19.94 3.78
C GLY A 104 3.58 -19.02 5.00
N LYS A 105 4.73 -18.54 5.46
CA LYS A 105 4.80 -17.55 6.54
C LYS A 105 4.12 -16.25 6.13
N GLU A 106 4.47 -15.71 4.96
CA GLU A 106 3.88 -14.48 4.45
C GLU A 106 2.37 -14.62 4.19
N TYR A 107 1.93 -15.78 3.70
CA TYR A 107 0.51 -16.09 3.49
C TYR A 107 -0.29 -16.03 4.79
N ILE A 108 0.29 -16.57 5.88
CA ILE A 108 -0.32 -16.52 7.22
C ILE A 108 -0.36 -15.09 7.75
N ASP A 109 0.73 -14.34 7.62
CA ASP A 109 0.81 -12.95 8.07
C ASP A 109 -0.24 -12.06 7.36
N LEU A 110 -0.57 -12.37 6.11
CA LEU A 110 -1.61 -11.70 5.35
C LEU A 110 -3.05 -12.16 5.67
N GLY A 111 -3.24 -13.10 6.59
CA GLY A 111 -4.56 -13.61 7.00
C GLY A 111 -5.08 -14.76 6.15
N GLY A 112 -4.16 -15.64 5.72
CA GLY A 112 -4.48 -16.85 4.96
C GLY A 112 -5.50 -17.79 5.63
N ASN A 113 -6.08 -18.70 4.84
CA ASN A 113 -7.12 -19.61 5.33
C ASN A 113 -6.56 -20.84 6.06
N GLY A 114 -7.43 -21.56 6.78
CA GLY A 114 -7.07 -22.74 7.57
C GLY A 114 -6.38 -23.87 6.77
N TYR A 115 -6.71 -24.04 5.48
CA TYR A 115 -6.02 -25.03 4.65
C TYR A 115 -4.56 -24.63 4.38
N GLY A 116 -4.29 -23.35 4.14
CA GLY A 116 -2.92 -22.85 4.00
C GLY A 116 -2.12 -23.00 5.29
N HIS A 117 -2.72 -22.71 6.45
CA HIS A 117 -2.09 -22.98 7.75
C HIS A 117 -1.71 -24.45 7.92
N ALA A 118 -2.64 -25.37 7.65
CA ALA A 118 -2.37 -26.80 7.76
C ALA A 118 -1.25 -27.26 6.80
N ARG A 119 -1.24 -26.71 5.57
CA ARG A 119 -0.18 -26.99 4.58
C ARG A 119 1.18 -26.48 5.05
N TYR A 120 1.23 -25.26 5.60
CA TYR A 120 2.46 -24.67 6.12
C TYR A 120 3.03 -25.49 7.27
N GLU A 121 2.20 -25.91 8.24
CA GLU A 121 2.65 -26.77 9.34
C GLU A 121 3.13 -28.14 8.84
N ALA A 122 2.45 -28.73 7.86
CA ALA A 122 2.88 -29.98 7.24
C ALA A 122 4.27 -29.84 6.57
N LEU A 123 4.50 -28.74 5.83
CA LEU A 123 5.81 -28.45 5.24
C LEU A 123 6.88 -28.25 6.32
N LYS A 124 6.57 -27.51 7.39
CA LYS A 124 7.50 -27.27 8.48
C LYS A 124 7.91 -28.58 9.17
N HIS A 125 6.96 -29.46 9.45
CA HIS A 125 7.23 -30.79 9.99
C HIS A 125 8.06 -31.65 9.03
N ASP A 126 7.73 -31.62 7.73
CA ASP A 126 8.48 -32.34 6.69
C ASP A 126 9.94 -31.84 6.63
N TYR A 127 10.14 -30.53 6.68
CA TYR A 127 11.45 -29.90 6.65
C TYR A 127 12.31 -30.32 7.85
N VAL A 128 11.76 -30.21 9.07
CA VAL A 128 12.46 -30.63 10.31
C VAL A 128 12.79 -32.12 10.27
N ARG A 129 11.87 -32.97 9.79
CA ARG A 129 12.13 -34.41 9.65
C ARG A 129 13.32 -34.67 8.71
N ARG A 130 13.35 -34.00 7.56
CA ARG A 130 14.44 -34.13 6.56
C ARG A 130 15.76 -33.60 7.06
N GLU A 131 15.74 -32.49 7.78
CA GLU A 131 16.92 -31.90 8.42
C GLU A 131 17.52 -32.87 9.45
N ASN A 132 16.68 -33.43 10.33
CA ASN A 132 17.11 -34.41 11.33
C ASN A 132 17.64 -35.71 10.71
N ALA A 133 17.02 -36.18 9.63
CA ALA A 133 17.45 -37.38 8.90
C ALA A 133 18.63 -37.11 7.95
N SER A 134 19.00 -35.85 7.74
CA SER A 134 19.91 -35.41 6.66
C SER A 134 19.51 -35.95 5.28
N ASP A 135 18.22 -36.15 5.03
CA ASP A 135 17.66 -36.69 3.79
C ASP A 135 16.93 -35.61 2.99
N TRP A 136 17.62 -35.11 1.97
CA TRP A 136 17.11 -34.09 1.05
C TRP A 136 16.63 -34.69 -0.28
N THR A 137 16.39 -36.00 -0.33
CA THR A 137 15.88 -36.66 -1.52
C THR A 137 14.38 -36.45 -1.61
N TYR A 138 13.94 -35.69 -2.61
CA TYR A 138 12.53 -35.50 -2.91
C TYR A 138 12.11 -36.53 -3.94
N GLN A 139 11.08 -37.31 -3.63
CA GLN A 139 10.48 -38.23 -4.57
C GLN A 139 9.53 -37.45 -5.48
N ARG A 140 9.67 -37.67 -6.79
CA ARG A 140 8.97 -36.95 -7.85
C ARG A 140 7.64 -37.61 -8.20
#